data_AF-A0A976IRL9-F1
#
_entry.id   AF-A0A976IRL9-F1
#
_cell.length_a   1.000
_cell.length_b   1.000
_cell.length_c   1.000
_cell.angle_alpha   90.00
_cell.angle_beta   90.00
_cell.angle_gamma   90.00
#
_symmetry.space_group_name_H-M   'P 1'
#
loop_
_entity.id
_entity.type
_entity.pdbx_description
1 polymer ?
#
loop_
_entity_poly.entity_id
_entity_poly.type
_entity_poly.pdbx_seq_one_letter_code
_entity_poly.pdbx_strand_id
1 'polypeptide(L)'
;MPISEHKEVWVDGPQYRIIPTKFPPINFFERFTPPELMDEAFEIESLTNERLQDEVGQLSHVATSDRVSGPGASVVMASFTHTGYASRFTDGSYGVYYAARDLETAIHETVYHRERFMSYTREPACEIDVRVYKGTVQKPLIDLRAQQYSHLMQPDPEQYHDAQLFAATLRAEQRNGLLYPSARNLGGECIAAFKPTTVSLPVQSKWLVYHWNGQHINKVFEKREMLIKLKSGQEEEEQLLSLC
;
A
#
# COMPACT_ATOMS: atom_id res chain seq x y z
N MET A 1 30.94 -6.26 -18.04
CA MET A 1 30.47 -6.54 -16.66
C MET A 1 31.33 -5.73 -15.70
N PRO A 2 30.76 -5.14 -14.63
CA PRO A 2 30.38 -5.93 -13.44
C PRO A 2 28.88 -5.75 -13.13
N ILE A 3 28.15 -6.79 -12.70
CA ILE A 3 28.04 -7.28 -11.30
C ILE A 3 27.79 -6.11 -10.35
N SER A 4 26.61 -6.09 -9.76
CA SER A 4 25.96 -4.99 -9.03
C SER A 4 26.86 -4.21 -8.06
N GLU A 5 26.95 -2.90 -8.30
CA GLU A 5 27.71 -1.94 -7.49
C GLU A 5 26.94 -1.46 -6.23
N HIS A 6 25.70 -1.92 -6.07
CA HIS A 6 24.83 -1.52 -4.97
C HIS A 6 24.82 -2.55 -3.84
N LYS A 7 24.98 -2.08 -2.60
CA LYS A 7 24.89 -2.90 -1.40
C LYS A 7 23.46 -3.41 -1.22
N GLU A 8 23.29 -4.72 -1.11
CA GLU A 8 22.04 -5.36 -0.71
C GLU A 8 22.04 -5.66 0.79
N VAL A 9 20.88 -5.52 1.43
CA VAL A 9 20.69 -5.79 2.86
C VAL A 9 19.42 -6.60 3.11
N TRP A 10 19.52 -7.52 4.06
CA TRP A 10 18.36 -8.14 4.68
C TRP A 10 17.78 -7.21 5.74
N VAL A 11 16.46 -7.24 5.85
CA VAL A 11 15.69 -6.30 6.65
C VAL A 11 14.87 -7.08 7.67
N ASP A 12 15.33 -7.08 8.92
CA ASP A 12 14.75 -7.90 9.99
C ASP A 12 13.53 -7.24 10.65
N GLY A 13 12.56 -8.02 11.12
CA GLY A 13 11.40 -7.47 11.83
C GLY A 13 10.36 -6.81 10.91
N PRO A 14 9.40 -6.06 11.48
CA PRO A 14 8.17 -5.72 10.78
C PRO A 14 8.33 -4.59 9.75
N GLN A 15 7.41 -4.57 8.79
CA GLN A 15 7.07 -3.38 8.00
C GLN A 15 5.59 -3.03 8.24
N TYR A 16 5.27 -1.75 8.08
CA TYR A 16 3.95 -1.20 8.30
C TYR A 16 3.48 -0.43 7.07
N ARG A 17 2.29 -0.78 6.59
CA ARG A 17 1.58 -0.08 5.53
C ARG A 17 0.23 0.40 6.05
N ILE A 18 -0.12 1.65 5.78
CA ILE A 18 -1.39 2.24 6.21
C ILE A 18 -2.23 2.54 4.97
N ILE A 19 -3.48 2.08 4.97
CA ILE A 19 -4.42 2.26 3.85
C ILE A 19 -5.72 2.87 4.37
N PRO A 20 -6.33 3.85 3.68
CA PRO A 20 -7.65 4.34 4.02
C PRO A 20 -8.71 3.22 4.04
N THR A 21 -9.59 3.23 5.04
CA THR A 21 -10.59 2.18 5.28
C THR A 21 -11.67 2.09 4.18
N LYS A 22 -11.83 3.14 3.36
CA LYS A 22 -12.84 3.21 2.29
C LYS A 22 -12.64 2.19 1.15
N PHE A 23 -11.53 1.47 1.13
CA PHE A 23 -11.25 0.45 0.12
C PHE A 23 -11.60 -0.95 0.69
N PRO A 24 -12.70 -1.58 0.26
CA PRO A 24 -12.95 -2.99 0.61
C PRO A 24 -11.82 -3.86 0.06
N PRO A 25 -11.51 -5.01 0.69
CA PRO A 25 -10.57 -5.97 0.14
C PRO A 25 -11.01 -6.42 -1.27
N ILE A 26 -10.05 -6.61 -2.16
CA ILE A 26 -10.31 -7.14 -3.51
C ILE A 26 -10.39 -8.66 -3.39
N ASN A 27 -11.62 -9.17 -3.25
CA ASN A 27 -11.87 -10.57 -2.93
C ASN A 27 -11.17 -11.56 -3.87
N PHE A 28 -10.91 -11.17 -5.12
CA PHE A 28 -10.19 -11.97 -6.10
C PHE A 28 -8.78 -12.39 -5.63
N PHE A 29 -7.99 -11.46 -5.06
CA PHE A 29 -6.63 -11.77 -4.61
C PHE A 29 -6.61 -12.58 -3.30
N GLU A 30 -7.65 -12.47 -2.49
CA GLU A 30 -7.75 -13.12 -1.17
C GLU A 30 -8.07 -14.61 -1.26
N ARG A 31 -8.58 -15.07 -2.41
CA ARG A 31 -8.80 -16.50 -2.67
C ARG A 31 -7.44 -17.18 -2.80
N PHE A 32 -7.34 -18.42 -2.34
CA PHE A 32 -6.15 -19.25 -2.53
C PHE A 32 -6.04 -19.76 -3.98
N THR A 33 -6.18 -18.86 -4.96
CA THR A 33 -6.03 -19.14 -6.38
C THR A 33 -4.53 -19.22 -6.69
N PRO A 34 -4.03 -20.34 -7.23
CA PRO A 34 -2.63 -20.44 -7.63
C PRO A 34 -2.27 -19.37 -8.67
N PRO A 35 -1.05 -18.80 -8.63
CA PRO A 35 -0.59 -17.77 -9.57
C PRO A 35 -0.82 -18.11 -11.05
N GLU A 36 -0.56 -19.36 -11.43
CA GLU A 36 -0.70 -19.90 -12.78
C GLU A 36 -2.16 -19.99 -13.26
N LEU A 37 -3.11 -20.10 -12.34
CA LEU A 37 -4.55 -20.13 -12.64
C LEU A 37 -5.20 -18.75 -12.51
N MET A 38 -4.45 -17.73 -12.09
CA MET A 38 -5.01 -16.41 -11.79
C MET A 38 -5.51 -15.70 -13.05
N ASP A 39 -4.86 -15.88 -14.21
CA ASP A 39 -5.36 -15.30 -15.47
C ASP A 39 -6.67 -15.97 -15.91
N GLU A 40 -6.73 -17.31 -15.90
CA GLU A 40 -7.93 -18.08 -16.26
C GLU A 40 -9.11 -17.76 -15.31
N ALA A 41 -8.85 -17.69 -14.00
CA ALA A 41 -9.85 -17.30 -13.01
C ALA A 41 -10.34 -15.87 -13.23
N PHE A 42 -9.44 -14.94 -13.56
CA PHE A 42 -9.81 -13.55 -13.86
C PHE A 42 -10.69 -13.47 -15.12
N GLU A 43 -10.30 -14.16 -16.20
CA GLU A 43 -11.07 -14.20 -17.43
C GLU A 43 -12.49 -14.72 -17.19
N ILE A 44 -12.63 -15.89 -16.54
CA ILE A 44 -13.93 -16.51 -16.26
C ILE A 44 -14.80 -15.60 -15.39
N GLU A 45 -14.25 -15.06 -14.30
CA GLU A 45 -15.02 -14.26 -13.37
C GLU A 45 -15.40 -12.89 -13.95
N SER A 46 -14.52 -12.27 -14.76
CA SER A 46 -14.77 -10.97 -15.38
C SER A 46 -15.92 -11.00 -16.38
N LEU A 47 -16.19 -12.15 -17.02
CA LEU A 47 -17.36 -12.36 -17.88
C LEU A 47 -18.69 -12.26 -17.11
N THR A 48 -18.66 -12.53 -15.81
CA THR A 48 -19.84 -12.55 -14.94
C THR A 48 -19.91 -11.37 -13.97
N ASN A 49 -18.81 -10.63 -13.83
CA ASN A 49 -18.68 -9.50 -12.92
C ASN A 49 -17.90 -8.37 -13.61
N GLU A 50 -18.62 -7.45 -14.23
CA GLU A 50 -18.02 -6.29 -14.91
C GLU A 50 -17.19 -5.40 -13.97
N ARG A 51 -17.48 -5.39 -12.66
CA ARG A 51 -16.73 -4.61 -11.65
C ARG A 51 -15.37 -5.22 -11.34
N LEU A 52 -15.14 -6.48 -11.70
CA LEU A 52 -13.91 -7.19 -11.36
C LEU A 52 -12.68 -6.58 -12.05
N GLN A 53 -12.83 -6.04 -13.26
CA GLN A 53 -11.72 -5.39 -13.95
C GLN A 53 -11.25 -4.13 -13.20
N ASP A 54 -12.19 -3.34 -12.70
CA ASP A 54 -11.91 -2.17 -11.88
C ASP A 54 -11.27 -2.55 -10.54
N GLU A 55 -11.69 -3.67 -9.94
CA GLU A 55 -11.18 -4.16 -8.66
C GLU A 55 -9.80 -4.82 -8.77
N VAL A 56 -9.51 -5.56 -9.84
CA VAL A 56 -8.23 -6.27 -10.00
C VAL A 56 -7.16 -5.37 -10.59
N GLY A 57 -7.52 -4.42 -11.46
CA GLY A 57 -6.58 -3.60 -12.21
C GLY A 57 -5.85 -4.39 -13.31
N GLN A 58 -4.64 -3.95 -13.67
CA GLN A 58 -3.85 -4.56 -14.76
C GLN A 58 -3.01 -5.73 -14.26
N LEU A 59 -3.61 -6.92 -14.18
CA LEU A 59 -2.93 -8.15 -13.68
C LEU A 59 -1.69 -8.54 -14.52
N SER A 60 -1.70 -8.24 -15.81
CA SER A 60 -0.59 -8.47 -16.74
C SER A 60 0.70 -7.73 -16.36
N HIS A 61 0.63 -6.69 -15.52
CA HIS A 61 1.80 -5.98 -15.01
C HIS A 61 2.62 -6.79 -14.01
N VAL A 62 2.05 -7.87 -13.47
CA VAL A 62 2.69 -8.75 -12.49
C VAL A 62 3.03 -10.08 -13.15
N ALA A 63 4.32 -10.38 -13.21
CA ALA A 63 4.80 -11.68 -13.68
C ALA A 63 4.16 -12.81 -12.87
N THR A 64 3.74 -13.88 -13.53
CA THR A 64 3.04 -15.01 -12.91
C THR A 64 3.80 -15.56 -11.70
N SER A 65 5.12 -15.71 -11.79
CA SER A 65 5.97 -16.20 -10.69
C SER A 65 6.03 -15.28 -9.47
N ASP A 66 5.61 -14.02 -9.60
CA ASP A 66 5.62 -13.03 -8.54
C ASP A 66 4.22 -12.75 -7.96
N ARG A 67 3.15 -13.34 -8.50
CA ARG A 67 1.79 -13.14 -7.97
C ARG A 67 1.62 -13.87 -6.64
N VAL A 68 0.87 -13.25 -5.74
CA VAL A 68 0.57 -13.79 -4.41
C VAL A 68 -0.94 -13.83 -4.20
N SER A 69 -1.40 -14.81 -3.41
CA SER A 69 -2.82 -15.01 -3.14
C SER A 69 -3.05 -15.49 -1.70
N GLY A 70 -4.26 -15.31 -1.19
CA GLY A 70 -4.64 -15.60 0.19
C GLY A 70 -4.81 -14.35 1.08
N PRO A 71 -5.12 -14.53 2.38
CA PRO A 71 -5.40 -13.44 3.31
C PRO A 71 -4.32 -12.34 3.35
N GLY A 72 -4.68 -11.12 2.97
CA GLY A 72 -3.81 -9.95 2.87
C GLY A 72 -3.22 -9.68 1.47
N ALA A 73 -3.45 -10.56 0.49
CA ALA A 73 -2.90 -10.42 -0.85
C ALA A 73 -3.38 -9.16 -1.58
N SER A 74 -4.61 -8.71 -1.36
CA SER A 74 -5.12 -7.45 -1.95
C SER A 74 -4.25 -6.26 -1.57
N VAL A 75 -3.76 -6.22 -0.33
CA VAL A 75 -2.91 -5.13 0.20
C VAL A 75 -1.59 -5.05 -0.57
N VAL A 76 -1.09 -6.20 -1.03
CA VAL A 76 0.15 -6.30 -1.80
C VAL A 76 -0.13 -6.11 -3.28
N MET A 77 -0.96 -6.97 -3.88
CA MET A 77 -1.24 -7.03 -5.31
C MET A 77 -1.79 -5.73 -5.87
N ALA A 78 -2.67 -5.03 -5.13
CA ALA A 78 -3.21 -3.75 -5.59
C ALA A 78 -2.12 -2.69 -5.87
N SER A 79 -0.99 -2.74 -5.14
CA SER A 79 0.13 -1.83 -5.38
C SER A 79 0.82 -2.04 -6.73
N PHE A 80 0.62 -3.20 -7.35
CA PHE A 80 1.24 -3.59 -8.62
C PHE A 80 0.27 -3.60 -9.79
N THR A 81 -1.03 -3.78 -9.53
CA THR A 81 -2.06 -3.82 -10.57
C THR A 81 -2.77 -2.48 -10.79
N HIS A 82 -2.86 -1.62 -9.77
CA HIS A 82 -3.44 -0.28 -9.87
C HIS A 82 -2.34 0.77 -10.10
N THR A 83 -1.88 0.84 -11.34
CA THR A 83 -0.80 1.75 -11.78
C THR A 83 -1.37 3.05 -12.35
N GLY A 84 -0.51 3.93 -12.88
CA GLY A 84 -0.91 5.20 -13.51
C GLY A 84 -0.68 6.45 -12.66
N TYR A 85 -0.23 6.30 -11.41
CA TYR A 85 0.15 7.42 -10.55
C TYR A 85 1.66 7.43 -10.30
N ALA A 86 2.31 8.53 -10.66
CA ALA A 86 3.71 8.75 -10.36
C ALA A 86 3.93 8.87 -8.83
N SER A 87 5.04 8.32 -8.37
CA SER A 87 5.53 8.45 -7.00
C SER A 87 7.07 8.53 -7.00
N ARG A 88 7.70 8.44 -5.83
CA ARG A 88 9.16 8.61 -5.71
C ARG A 88 9.97 7.67 -6.62
N PHE A 89 9.57 6.40 -6.70
CA PHE A 89 10.32 5.36 -7.40
C PHE A 89 9.56 4.75 -8.58
N THR A 90 8.55 5.44 -9.10
CA THR A 90 7.87 5.08 -10.35
C THR A 90 7.29 6.33 -11.00
N ASP A 91 7.39 6.42 -12.32
CA ASP A 91 6.72 7.44 -13.13
C ASP A 91 5.22 7.13 -13.35
N GLY A 92 4.75 5.99 -12.81
CA GLY A 92 3.38 5.51 -12.93
C GLY A 92 3.21 4.37 -13.94
N SER A 93 4.23 4.05 -14.74
CA SER A 93 4.20 2.95 -15.71
C SER A 93 4.19 1.55 -15.08
N TYR A 94 4.66 1.44 -13.84
CA TYR A 94 4.60 0.20 -13.05
C TYR A 94 4.28 0.51 -11.59
N GLY A 95 3.76 -0.50 -10.89
CA GLY A 95 3.41 -0.37 -9.48
C GLY A 95 4.58 -0.65 -8.54
N VAL A 96 4.54 0.00 -7.37
CA VAL A 96 5.56 -0.12 -6.31
C VAL A 96 4.84 -0.24 -4.97
N TYR A 97 5.21 -1.25 -4.18
CA TYR A 97 4.69 -1.40 -2.83
C TYR A 97 5.55 -0.60 -1.85
N TYR A 98 4.92 0.36 -1.18
CA TYR A 98 5.54 1.19 -0.15
C TYR A 98 5.11 0.76 1.26
N ALA A 99 6.08 0.76 2.18
CA ALA A 99 5.83 0.60 3.61
C ALA A 99 6.94 1.27 4.43
N ALA A 100 6.71 1.47 5.72
CA ALA A 100 7.73 1.93 6.66
C ALA A 100 8.21 0.82 7.58
N ARG A 101 9.38 1.01 8.19
CA ARG A 101 10.03 0.05 9.08
C ARG A 101 9.47 0.06 10.51
N ASP A 102 8.80 1.14 10.88
CA ASP A 102 8.11 1.28 12.14
C ASP A 102 6.77 2.00 11.93
N LEU A 103 5.90 1.92 12.94
CA LEU A 103 4.54 2.46 12.87
C LEU A 103 4.53 3.99 12.83
N GLU A 104 5.43 4.65 13.56
CA GLU A 104 5.49 6.11 13.64
C GLU A 104 5.87 6.71 12.28
N THR A 105 6.90 6.17 11.64
CA THR A 105 7.28 6.52 10.27
C THR A 105 6.14 6.28 9.28
N ALA A 106 5.43 5.15 9.39
CA ALA A 106 4.26 4.88 8.52
C ALA A 106 3.16 5.94 8.70
N ILE A 107 2.92 6.39 9.94
CA ILE A 107 1.96 7.46 10.24
C ILE A 107 2.42 8.77 9.60
N HIS A 108 3.68 9.19 9.80
CA HIS A 108 4.22 10.43 9.22
C HIS A 108 4.13 10.46 7.69
N GLU A 109 4.53 9.38 7.02
CA GLU A 109 4.42 9.27 5.56
C GLU A 109 2.96 9.38 5.09
N THR A 110 2.05 8.65 5.75
CA THR A 110 0.65 8.65 5.36
C THR A 110 -0.04 9.98 5.67
N VAL A 111 0.30 10.64 6.79
CA VAL A 111 -0.19 11.98 7.13
C VAL A 111 0.17 12.96 6.04
N TYR A 112 1.45 13.03 5.64
CA TYR A 112 1.90 13.93 4.57
C TYR A 112 1.08 13.75 3.28
N HIS A 113 0.90 12.51 2.84
CA HIS A 113 0.12 12.23 1.62
C HIS A 113 -1.37 12.54 1.76
N ARG A 114 -1.95 12.28 2.94
CA ARG A 114 -3.36 12.59 3.21
C ARG A 114 -3.57 14.10 3.27
N GLU A 115 -2.75 14.86 3.97
CA GLU A 115 -2.87 16.32 4.03
C GLU A 115 -2.78 16.96 2.64
N ARG A 116 -1.85 16.49 1.80
CA ARG A 116 -1.73 16.97 0.41
C ARG A 116 -3.02 16.70 -0.38
N PHE A 117 -3.59 15.50 -0.26
CA PHE A 117 -4.85 15.14 -0.92
C PHE A 117 -6.02 16.01 -0.40
N MET A 118 -6.20 16.08 0.91
CA MET A 118 -7.31 16.83 1.54
C MET A 118 -7.22 18.33 1.26
N SER A 119 -6.01 18.89 1.22
CA SER A 119 -5.77 20.29 0.85
C SER A 119 -6.11 20.55 -0.61
N TYR A 120 -5.71 19.63 -1.51
CA TYR A 120 -5.98 19.74 -2.94
C TYR A 120 -7.48 19.73 -3.25
N THR A 121 -8.26 18.87 -2.57
CA THR A 121 -9.71 18.79 -2.73
C THR A 121 -10.51 19.74 -1.83
N ARG A 122 -9.83 20.54 -0.98
CA ARG A 122 -10.43 21.51 -0.04
C ARG A 122 -11.44 20.88 0.92
N GLU A 123 -11.12 19.71 1.46
CA GLU A 123 -12.00 19.00 2.37
C GLU A 123 -12.24 19.80 3.67
N PRO A 124 -13.49 19.84 4.18
CA PRO A 124 -13.77 20.39 5.49
C PRO A 124 -13.15 19.52 6.60
N ALA A 125 -13.12 20.06 7.81
CA ALA A 125 -12.67 19.31 8.99
C ALA A 125 -13.45 17.99 9.13
N CYS A 126 -12.71 16.89 9.28
CA CYS A 126 -13.29 15.55 9.35
C CYS A 126 -12.32 14.53 9.95
N GLU A 127 -12.85 13.33 10.19
CA GLU A 127 -12.06 12.17 10.58
C GLU A 127 -11.81 11.26 9.38
N ILE A 128 -10.60 10.71 9.30
CA ILE A 128 -10.19 9.77 8.27
C ILE A 128 -9.86 8.45 8.95
N ASP A 129 -10.67 7.44 8.67
CA ASP A 129 -10.40 6.07 9.09
C ASP A 129 -9.34 5.42 8.20
N VAL A 130 -8.32 4.86 8.83
CA VAL A 130 -7.25 4.11 8.17
C VAL A 130 -6.95 2.79 8.89
N ARG A 131 -6.53 1.79 8.13
CA ARG A 131 -6.12 0.47 8.62
C ARG A 131 -4.61 0.33 8.52
N VAL A 132 -4.00 -0.21 9.57
CA VAL A 132 -2.58 -0.54 9.63
C VAL A 132 -2.41 -2.02 9.32
N TYR A 133 -1.59 -2.30 8.31
CA TYR A 133 -1.18 -3.64 7.91
C TYR A 133 0.27 -3.86 8.31
N LYS A 134 0.53 -4.98 9.00
CA LYS A 134 1.85 -5.37 9.48
C LYS A 134 2.33 -6.61 8.74
N GLY A 135 3.50 -6.54 8.11
CA GLY A 135 4.13 -7.67 7.42
C GLY A 135 5.63 -7.73 7.70
N THR A 136 6.37 -8.48 6.89
CA THR A 136 7.84 -8.54 6.92
C THR A 136 8.42 -8.45 5.52
N VAL A 137 9.71 -8.13 5.42
CA VAL A 137 10.48 -8.18 4.17
C VAL A 137 11.01 -9.60 3.98
N GLN A 138 10.85 -10.15 2.77
CA GLN A 138 11.14 -11.55 2.44
C GLN A 138 12.35 -11.72 1.51
N LYS A 139 12.85 -10.61 0.95
CA LYS A 139 13.96 -10.60 -0.02
C LYS A 139 14.91 -9.43 0.27
N PRO A 140 16.20 -9.53 -0.10
CA PRO A 140 17.15 -8.45 0.15
C PRO A 140 16.79 -7.20 -0.68
N LEU A 141 17.03 -6.04 -0.09
CA LEU A 141 16.76 -4.73 -0.68
C LEU A 141 18.05 -3.96 -0.92
N ILE A 142 18.05 -3.08 -1.92
CA ILE A 142 19.16 -2.17 -2.18
C ILE A 142 19.18 -1.07 -1.10
N ASP A 143 20.32 -0.90 -0.43
CA ASP A 143 20.50 0.01 0.70
C ASP A 143 20.81 1.44 0.22
N LEU A 144 19.81 2.32 0.27
CA LEU A 144 19.91 3.73 -0.13
C LEU A 144 20.15 4.68 1.04
N ARG A 145 20.53 4.18 2.23
CA ARG A 145 20.75 5.02 3.42
C ARG A 145 22.09 5.76 3.40
N ALA A 146 23.01 5.37 2.53
CA ALA A 146 24.30 6.03 2.37
C ALA A 146 24.15 7.41 1.70
N GLN A 147 24.99 8.37 2.11
CA GLN A 147 24.96 9.76 1.63
C GLN A 147 25.05 9.89 0.11
N GLN A 148 25.71 8.96 -0.58
CA GLN A 148 25.80 8.95 -2.05
C GLN A 148 24.43 8.92 -2.75
N TYR A 149 23.39 8.43 -2.08
CA TYR A 149 22.02 8.36 -2.60
C TYR A 149 21.14 9.54 -2.17
N SER A 150 21.68 10.56 -1.50
CA SER A 150 20.88 11.69 -0.98
C SER A 150 20.12 12.43 -2.09
N HIS A 151 20.66 12.47 -3.31
CA HIS A 151 20.00 13.06 -4.46
C HIS A 151 18.70 12.33 -4.86
N LEU A 152 18.54 11.06 -4.50
CA LEU A 152 17.31 10.28 -4.73
C LEU A 152 16.24 10.52 -3.65
N MET A 153 16.59 11.22 -2.56
CA MET A 153 15.75 11.42 -1.37
C MET A 153 15.06 12.80 -1.35
N GLN A 154 14.99 13.48 -2.50
CA GLN A 154 14.34 14.80 -2.59
C GLN A 154 12.91 14.75 -2.03
N PRO A 155 12.49 15.66 -1.14
CA PRO A 155 11.15 15.62 -0.56
C PRO A 155 10.07 16.08 -1.54
N ASP A 156 10.45 16.80 -2.59
CA ASP A 156 9.57 17.42 -3.57
C ASP A 156 9.25 16.46 -4.73
N PRO A 157 7.96 16.14 -4.98
CA PRO A 157 7.57 15.29 -6.09
C PRO A 157 7.96 15.80 -7.49
N GLU A 158 8.17 17.10 -7.68
CA GLU A 158 8.65 17.65 -8.96
C GLU A 158 10.11 17.26 -9.25
N GLN A 159 10.84 16.79 -8.22
CA GLN A 159 12.26 16.41 -8.30
C GLN A 159 12.47 14.90 -8.16
N TYR A 160 11.44 14.09 -8.44
CA TYR A 160 11.52 12.62 -8.37
C TYR A 160 12.17 11.98 -9.60
N HIS A 161 12.51 12.74 -10.65
CA HIS A 161 13.00 12.20 -11.91
C HIS A 161 14.19 11.24 -11.74
N ASP A 162 15.23 11.63 -11.00
CA ASP A 162 16.42 10.81 -10.78
C ASP A 162 16.08 9.52 -10.00
N ALA A 163 15.22 9.62 -8.99
CA ALA A 163 14.75 8.48 -8.20
C ALA A 163 13.90 7.51 -9.03
N GLN A 164 13.07 8.02 -9.94
CA GLN A 164 12.26 7.24 -10.87
C GLN A 164 13.13 6.51 -11.89
N LEU A 165 14.09 7.20 -12.52
CA LEU A 165 15.05 6.58 -13.44
C LEU A 165 15.86 5.49 -12.76
N PHE A 166 16.41 5.79 -11.58
CA PHE A 166 17.17 4.83 -10.79
C PHE A 166 16.36 3.57 -10.46
N ALA A 167 15.12 3.74 -9.99
CA ALA A 167 14.23 2.62 -9.68
C ALA A 167 13.85 1.82 -10.94
N ALA A 168 13.61 2.48 -12.06
CA ALA A 168 13.30 1.82 -13.33
C ALA A 168 14.47 0.94 -13.80
N THR A 169 15.72 1.42 -13.69
CA THR A 169 16.93 0.63 -13.97
C THR A 169 17.00 -0.61 -13.07
N LEU A 170 16.86 -0.45 -11.75
CA LEU A 170 16.93 -1.59 -10.82
C LEU A 170 15.80 -2.60 -11.03
N ARG A 171 14.61 -2.13 -11.42
CA ARG A 171 13.50 -3.02 -11.79
C ARG A 171 13.81 -3.78 -13.07
N ALA A 172 14.38 -3.14 -14.09
CA ALA A 172 14.82 -3.82 -15.32
C ALA A 172 15.88 -4.89 -15.04
N GLU A 173 16.76 -4.65 -14.06
CA GLU A 173 17.71 -5.63 -13.52
C GLU A 173 17.09 -6.70 -12.60
N GLN A 174 15.76 -6.72 -12.45
CA GLN A 174 15.04 -7.71 -11.64
C GLN A 174 15.34 -7.66 -10.13
N ARG A 175 15.79 -6.51 -9.61
CA ARG A 175 15.97 -6.30 -8.15
C ARG A 175 14.64 -6.37 -7.40
N ASN A 176 14.71 -6.69 -6.11
CA ASN A 176 13.51 -6.88 -5.29
C ASN A 176 12.92 -5.56 -4.78
N GLY A 177 13.77 -4.57 -4.48
CA GLY A 177 13.31 -3.28 -3.96
C GLY A 177 14.41 -2.48 -3.29
N LEU A 178 14.00 -1.44 -2.57
CA LEU A 178 14.85 -0.43 -1.95
C LEU A 178 14.55 -0.32 -0.46
N LEU A 179 15.58 -0.13 0.35
CA LEU A 179 15.51 0.39 1.72
C LEU A 179 16.05 1.83 1.69
N TYR A 180 15.28 2.79 2.17
CA TYR A 180 15.63 4.21 2.04
C TYR A 180 15.20 5.02 3.28
N PRO A 181 15.87 6.15 3.59
CA PRO A 181 15.48 7.01 4.70
C PRO A 181 14.13 7.69 4.42
N SER A 182 13.29 7.83 5.45
CA SER A 182 12.05 8.59 5.35
C SER A 182 12.36 10.07 5.15
N ALA A 183 11.62 10.71 4.23
CA ALA A 183 11.68 12.17 4.02
C ALA A 183 10.74 12.92 4.98
N ARG A 184 10.02 12.21 5.87
CA ARG A 184 8.94 12.72 6.72
C ARG A 184 9.18 12.47 8.21
N ASN A 185 9.95 11.44 8.55
CA ASN A 185 10.37 11.15 9.91
C ASN A 185 11.89 11.02 10.01
N LEU A 186 12.54 11.89 10.80
CA LEU A 186 13.99 11.88 10.94
C LEU A 186 14.45 10.60 11.64
N GLY A 187 15.36 9.85 11.00
CA GLY A 187 15.81 8.55 11.48
C GLY A 187 14.86 7.39 11.15
N GLY A 188 13.69 7.68 10.58
CA GLY A 188 12.77 6.69 10.05
C GLY A 188 13.28 6.07 8.75
N GLU A 189 12.89 4.83 8.50
CA GLU A 189 13.24 4.09 7.28
C GLU A 189 11.98 3.58 6.58
N CYS A 190 12.04 3.54 5.26
CA CYS A 190 10.98 3.07 4.39
C CYS A 190 11.50 2.04 3.39
N ILE A 191 10.57 1.23 2.86
CA ILE A 191 10.84 0.26 1.81
C ILE A 191 9.99 0.56 0.58
N ALA A 192 10.56 0.27 -0.59
CA ALA A 192 9.88 0.29 -1.87
C ALA A 192 10.14 -1.04 -2.57
N ALA A 193 9.15 -1.94 -2.57
CA ALA A 193 9.25 -3.25 -3.20
C ALA A 193 8.78 -3.18 -4.66
N PHE A 194 9.55 -3.81 -5.55
CA PHE A 194 9.30 -3.89 -6.99
C PHE A 194 8.56 -5.17 -7.40
N LYS A 195 8.44 -6.13 -6.49
CA LYS A 195 7.75 -7.41 -6.71
C LYS A 195 6.87 -7.74 -5.51
N PRO A 196 5.65 -8.29 -5.69
CA PRO A 196 4.79 -8.72 -4.59
C PRO A 196 5.49 -9.69 -3.62
N THR A 197 6.28 -10.63 -4.16
CA THR A 197 7.05 -11.62 -3.38
C THR A 197 8.18 -11.05 -2.51
N THR A 198 8.45 -9.74 -2.57
CA THR A 198 9.46 -9.07 -1.74
C THR A 198 8.97 -8.88 -0.29
N VAL A 199 7.65 -8.91 -0.07
CA VAL A 199 7.04 -8.74 1.25
C VAL A 199 6.14 -9.93 1.56
N SER A 200 5.92 -10.19 2.85
CA SER A 200 4.90 -11.16 3.26
C SER A 200 3.50 -10.62 2.97
N LEU A 201 2.51 -11.51 2.93
CA LEU A 201 1.12 -11.11 3.08
C LEU A 201 0.95 -10.45 4.46
N PRO A 202 0.51 -9.19 4.53
CA PRO A 202 0.44 -8.49 5.80
C PRO A 202 -0.88 -8.77 6.50
N VAL A 203 -0.85 -8.72 7.83
CA VAL A 203 -2.04 -8.85 8.67
C VAL A 203 -2.53 -7.48 9.13
N GLN A 204 -3.85 -7.27 9.14
CA GLN A 204 -4.41 -6.05 9.72
C GLN A 204 -4.13 -6.05 11.23
N SER A 205 -3.55 -4.95 11.74
CA SER A 205 -3.05 -4.85 13.12
C SER A 205 -3.75 -3.78 13.95
N LYS A 206 -3.99 -2.60 13.38
CA LYS A 206 -4.62 -1.47 14.08
C LYS A 206 -5.60 -0.75 13.19
N TRP A 207 -6.57 -0.09 13.80
CA TRP A 207 -7.42 0.91 13.17
C TRP A 207 -7.02 2.27 13.73
N LEU A 208 -6.56 3.18 12.87
CA LEU A 208 -6.27 4.56 13.27
C LEU A 208 -7.29 5.54 12.71
N VAL A 209 -7.45 6.66 13.40
CA VAL A 209 -8.27 7.80 13.00
C VAL A 209 -7.39 9.02 12.91
N TYR A 210 -7.32 9.63 11.74
CA TYR A 210 -6.62 10.90 11.56
C TYR A 210 -7.63 12.03 11.63
N HIS A 211 -7.40 13.00 12.51
CA HIS A 211 -8.25 14.16 12.67
C HIS A 211 -7.74 15.33 11.83
N TRP A 212 -8.38 15.57 10.69
CA TRP A 212 -8.11 16.70 9.80
C TRP A 212 -8.92 17.92 10.24
N ASN A 213 -8.25 19.03 10.55
CA ASN A 213 -8.92 20.25 11.04
C ASN A 213 -9.34 21.23 9.92
N GLY A 214 -9.20 20.84 8.64
CA GLY A 214 -9.38 21.74 7.49
C GLY A 214 -8.06 22.30 6.92
N GLN A 215 -6.94 22.11 7.62
CA GLN A 215 -5.62 22.60 7.19
C GLN A 215 -4.49 21.57 7.34
N HIS A 216 -4.49 20.82 8.45
CA HIS A 216 -3.54 19.75 8.72
C HIS A 216 -4.18 18.67 9.61
N ILE A 217 -3.57 17.48 9.64
CA ILE A 217 -3.89 16.42 10.58
C ILE A 217 -3.16 16.74 11.88
N ASN A 218 -3.92 17.09 12.91
CA ASN A 218 -3.35 17.50 14.19
C ASN A 218 -3.37 16.41 15.26
N LYS A 219 -4.14 15.33 15.05
CA LYS A 219 -4.25 14.21 15.99
C LYS A 219 -4.41 12.89 15.26
N VAL A 220 -3.83 11.83 15.84
CA VAL A 220 -3.96 10.44 15.40
C VAL A 220 -4.40 9.61 16.61
N PHE A 221 -5.51 8.89 16.48
CA PHE A 221 -6.04 8.02 17.53
C PHE A 221 -6.06 6.57 17.07
N GLU A 222 -6.02 5.62 18.01
CA GLU A 222 -6.29 4.21 17.75
C GLU A 222 -7.73 3.86 18.17
N LYS A 223 -8.54 3.33 17.25
CA LYS A 223 -9.86 2.76 17.54
C LYS A 223 -9.67 1.34 18.08
N ARG A 224 -10.08 1.10 19.33
CA ARG A 224 -9.83 -0.16 20.04
C ARG A 224 -11.07 -1.00 20.29
N GLU A 225 -12.18 -0.41 20.71
CA GLU A 225 -13.36 -1.18 21.12
C GLU A 225 -14.67 -0.52 20.70
N MET A 226 -15.65 -1.37 20.34
CA MET A 226 -17.05 -1.01 20.20
C MET A 226 -17.76 -1.44 21.48
N LEU A 227 -18.34 -0.47 22.18
CA LEU A 227 -18.96 -0.73 23.49
C LEU A 227 -20.39 -1.26 23.35
N ILE A 228 -21.16 -0.71 22.41
CA ILE A 228 -22.58 -1.01 22.23
C ILE A 228 -22.92 -0.91 20.74
N LYS A 229 -23.67 -1.88 20.21
CA LYS A 229 -24.30 -1.80 18.88
C LYS A 229 -25.77 -1.46 19.09
N LEU A 230 -26.18 -0.28 18.64
CA LEU A 230 -27.58 0.13 18.67
C LEU A 230 -28.29 -0.40 17.41
N LYS A 231 -29.54 -0.84 17.53
CA LYS A 231 -30.34 -1.29 16.39
C LYS A 231 -30.55 -0.11 15.43
N SER A 232 -30.32 -0.32 14.14
CA SER A 232 -30.76 0.62 13.10
C SER A 232 -32.27 0.48 12.92
N GLY A 233 -33.00 1.58 12.77
CA GLY A 233 -34.47 1.62 12.67
C GLY A 233 -35.11 0.81 11.52
N GLN A 234 -34.32 0.13 10.68
CA GLN A 234 -34.80 -0.80 9.65
C GLN A 234 -35.08 -2.21 10.18
N GLU A 235 -34.53 -2.62 11.34
CA GLU A 235 -34.80 -3.93 11.95
C GLU A 235 -36.15 -3.97 12.71
N GLU A 236 -36.75 -2.82 13.01
CA GLU A 236 -38.07 -2.74 13.67
C GLU A 236 -39.23 -2.98 12.68
N GLU A 237 -39.11 -2.61 11.41
CA GLU A 237 -40.15 -2.86 10.40
C GLU A 237 -40.24 -4.35 10.01
N GLU A 238 -39.12 -5.07 9.95
CA GLU A 238 -39.09 -6.49 9.60
C GLU A 238 -39.66 -7.37 10.73
N GLN A 239 -39.53 -6.93 12.00
CA GLN A 239 -40.19 -7.58 13.14
C GLN A 239 -41.70 -7.29 13.20
N LEU A 240 -42.16 -6.13 12.73
CA LEU A 240 -43.60 -5.81 12.65
C LEU A 240 -44.31 -6.53 11.50
N LEU A 241 -43.64 -6.74 10.37
CA LEU A 241 -44.18 -7.47 9.21
C LEU A 241 -44.16 -9.00 9.39
N SER A 242 -43.33 -9.54 10.27
CA SER A 242 -43.32 -10.97 10.65
C SER A 242 -44.42 -11.36 11.65
N LEU A 243 -45.15 -10.39 12.21
CA LEU A 243 -46.21 -10.58 13.20
C LEU A 243 -47.62 -10.27 12.64
N CYS A 244 -47.73 -10.02 11.34
CA CYS A 244 -48.98 -9.95 10.57
C CYS A 244 -49.09 -11.15 9.64
#